data_AF-A0A151BJX4-F1
#
_entry.id   AF-A0A151BJX4-F1
#
_cell.length_a   1.000
_cell.length_b   1.000
_cell.length_c   1.000
_cell.angle_alpha   90.00
_cell.angle_beta   90.00
_cell.angle_gamma   90.00
#
_symmetry.space_group_name_H-M   'P 1'
#
loop_
_entity.id
_entity.type
_entity.pdbx_description
1 polymer ?
#
loop_
_entity_poly.entity_id
_entity_poly.type
_entity_poly.pdbx_seq_one_letter_code
_entity_poly.pdbx_strand_id
1 'polypeptide(L)' 'MVDGEEDLLTLLAILNAPVGSSVVYGQPHEGLVLVKVTEDAKKMACQILDEMEEKKD' A
#
# COMPACT_ATOMS: atom_id res chain seq x y z
N MET A 1 -18.64 7.02 2.64
CA MET A 1 -17.38 6.46 3.16
C MET A 1 -17.18 5.17 2.41
N VAL A 2 -16.06 5.01 1.69
CA VAL A 2 -15.73 3.79 0.95
C VAL A 2 -14.77 3.00 1.83
N ASP A 3 -15.12 1.75 2.15
CA ASP A 3 -14.24 0.88 2.94
C ASP A 3 -13.03 0.48 2.09
N GLY A 4 -11.80 0.65 2.64
CA GLY A 4 -10.55 0.27 1.98
C GLY A 4 -9.82 1.37 1.19
N GLU A 5 -10.26 2.64 1.23
CA GLU A 5 -9.52 3.77 0.62
C GLU A 5 -8.10 3.92 1.21
N GLU A 6 -7.94 3.63 2.50
CA GLU A 6 -6.67 3.69 3.23
C GLU A 6 -5.65 2.68 2.72
N ASP A 7 -6.08 1.52 2.21
CA ASP A 7 -5.19 0.49 1.65
C ASP A 7 -4.58 0.98 0.32
N LEU A 8 -5.36 1.68 -0.50
CA LEU A 8 -4.87 2.23 -1.77
C LEU A 8 -3.84 3.35 -1.54
N LEU A 9 -4.08 4.22 -0.56
CA LEU A 9 -3.11 5.26 -0.17
C LEU A 9 -1.82 4.63 0.39
N THR A 10 -1.93 3.51 1.10
CA THR A 10 -0.78 2.78 1.65
C THR A 10 0.13 2.25 0.55
N LEU A 11 -0.41 1.74 -0.57
CA LEU A 11 0.39 1.30 -1.72
C LEU A 11 1.24 2.45 -2.27
N LEU A 12 0.64 3.63 -2.44
CA LEU A 12 1.36 4.83 -2.89
C LEU A 12 2.42 5.28 -1.87
N ALA A 13 2.11 5.20 -0.57
CA ALA A 13 3.06 5.54 0.48
C ALA A 13 4.28 4.61 0.47
N ILE A 14 4.08 3.30 0.29
CA ILE A 14 5.15 2.30 0.19
C ILE A 14 6.04 2.59 -1.03
N LEU A 15 5.45 2.91 -2.19
CA LEU A 15 6.19 3.18 -3.42
C LEU A 15 7.07 4.43 -3.31
N ASN A 16 6.58 5.49 -2.67
CA ASN A 16 7.30 6.76 -2.57
C ASN A 16 8.30 6.83 -1.41
N ALA A 17 8.12 6.01 -0.37
CA ALA A 17 8.99 6.04 0.80
C ALA A 17 10.38 5.43 0.51
N PRO A 18 11.47 5.90 1.16
CA PRO A 18 12.79 5.28 1.01
C PRO A 18 12.84 3.84 1.53
N VAL A 19 13.67 2.99 0.92
CA VAL A 19 13.90 1.63 1.43
C VAL A 19 14.56 1.68 2.81
N GLY A 20 14.10 0.82 3.72
CA GLY A 20 14.48 0.81 5.14
C GLY A 20 13.60 1.71 6.02
N SER A 21 12.72 2.52 5.44
CA SER A 21 11.72 3.28 6.20
C SER A 21 10.53 2.41 6.62
N SER A 22 9.56 3.00 7.32
CA SER A 22 8.32 2.33 7.68
C SER A 22 7.12 3.22 7.41
N VAL A 23 6.06 2.63 6.88
CA VAL A 23 4.75 3.25 6.69
C VAL A 23 3.85 2.76 7.82
N VAL A 24 3.14 3.67 8.47
CA VAL A 24 2.18 3.35 9.53
C VAL A 24 0.84 3.96 9.16
N TYR A 25 -0.21 3.16 9.21
CA TYR A 25 -1.59 3.62 8.96
C TYR A 25 -2.56 2.94 9.91
N GLY A 26 -3.73 3.55 10.09
CA GLY A 26 -4.83 2.95 10.84
C GLY A 26 -5.69 2.10 9.93
N GLN A 27 -6.17 0.96 10.42
CA GLN A 27 -7.12 0.13 9.72
C GLN A 27 -8.28 -0.21 10.67
N PRO A 28 -9.54 0.02 10.27
CA PRO A 28 -10.70 -0.31 11.09
C PRO A 28 -10.65 -1.76 11.55
N HIS A 29 -10.93 -1.99 12.85
CA HIS A 29 -10.92 -3.31 13.50
C HIS A 29 -9.55 -4.02 13.60
N GLU A 30 -8.50 -3.51 12.96
CA GLU A 30 -7.13 -4.04 12.99
C GLU A 30 -6.18 -3.16 13.81
N GLY A 31 -6.51 -1.87 13.97
CA GLY A 31 -5.71 -0.92 14.75
C GLY A 31 -4.63 -0.26 13.91
N LEU A 32 -3.41 -0.13 14.45
CA LEU A 32 -2.27 0.45 13.72
C LEU A 32 -1.50 -0.64 13.00
N VAL A 33 -1.37 -0.49 11.69
CA VAL A 33 -0.59 -1.38 10.82
C VAL A 33 0.75 -0.72 10.50
N LEU A 34 1.84 -1.49 10.66
CA LEU A 34 3.20 -1.08 10.35
C LEU A 34 3.73 -1.91 9.18
N VAL A 35 4.15 -1.22 8.11
CA VAL A 35 4.77 -1.84 6.94
C VAL A 35 6.21 -1.39 6.83
N LYS A 36 7.16 -2.33 6.75
CA LYS A 36 8.56 -2.02 6.45
C LYS A 36 8.75 -1.87 4.94
N VAL A 37 9.36 -0.79 4.53
CA VAL A 37 9.60 -0.51 3.11
C VAL A 37 10.86 -1.25 2.68
N THR A 38 10.67 -2.36 1.97
CA THR A 38 11.73 -3.14 1.31
C THR A 38 11.58 -3.05 -0.21
N GLU A 39 12.61 -3.45 -0.95
CA GLU A 39 12.52 -3.57 -2.41
C GLU A 39 11.38 -4.50 -2.84
N ASP A 40 11.19 -5.61 -2.12
CA ASP A 40 10.12 -6.56 -2.42
C ASP A 40 8.73 -6.01 -2.06
N ALA A 41 8.61 -5.23 -0.98
CA ALA A 41 7.37 -4.54 -0.64
C ALA A 41 6.99 -3.51 -1.72
N LYS A 42 7.96 -2.79 -2.28
CA LYS A 42 7.73 -1.88 -3.40
C LYS A 42 7.30 -2.61 -4.67
N LYS A 43 7.95 -3.73 -5.01
CA LYS A 43 7.56 -4.55 -6.17
C LYS A 43 6.13 -5.08 -6.02
N MET A 44 5.78 -5.59 -4.84
CA MET A 44 4.43 -6.05 -4.55
C MET A 44 3.41 -4.90 -4.68
N ALA A 45 3.73 -3.71 -4.16
CA ALA A 45 2.85 -2.56 -4.28
C ALA A 45 2.64 -2.13 -5.75
N CYS A 46 3.69 -2.16 -6.58
CA CYS A 46 3.57 -1.94 -8.03
C CYS A 46 2.66 -3.00 -8.68
N GLN A 47 2.89 -4.28 -8.41
CA GLN A 47 2.10 -5.37 -9.00
C GLN A 47 0.61 -5.25 -8.69
N ILE A 48 0.26 -4.90 -7.44
CA ILE A 48 -1.14 -4.70 -7.05
C ILE A 48 -1.75 -3.53 -7.82
N LEU A 49 -1.02 -2.43 -8.01
CA LEU A 49 -1.51 -1.28 -8.79
C LEU A 49 -1.67 -1.64 -10.28
N ASP A 50 -0.73 -2.38 -10.85
CA ASP A 50 -0.80 -2.84 -12.25
C ASP A 50 -2.04 -3.74 -12.45
N GLU A 51 -2.29 -4.69 -11.54
CA GLU A 51 -3.48 -5.57 -11.55
C GLU A 51 -4.80 -4.78 -11.40
N MET A 52 -4.78 -3.63 -10.73
CA MET A 52 -5.94 -2.75 -10.62
C MET A 52 -6.24 -1.99 -11.92
N GLU A 53 -5.22 -1.61 -12.69
CA GLU A 53 -5.38 -0.90 -13.97
C GLU A 53 -5.81 -1.82 -15.13
N GLU A 54 -5.56 -3.14 -15.04
CA GLU A 54 -5.92 -4.12 -16.08
C GLU A 54 -7.42 -4.49 -16.19
N LYS A 55 -8.32 -3.64 -15.67
CA LYS A 55 -9.75 -3.64 -16.06
C LYS A 55 -10.05 -2.49 -17.01
N LYS A 56 -9.67 -2.66 -18.27
CA LYS A 56 -10.28 -1.96 -19.42
C LYS A 56 -11.19 -2.93 -20.16
N ASP A 57 -12.47 -2.94 -19.78
CA ASP A 57 -13.57 -3.33 -20.67
C ASP A 57 -14.10 -2.08 -21.41
#